data_AF-A0A3M9ZGI7-F1
#
_entry.id   AF-A0A3M9ZGI7-F1
#
_cell.length_a   1.000
_cell.length_b   1.000
_cell.length_c   1.000
_cell.angle_alpha   90.00
_cell.angle_beta   90.00
_cell.angle_gamma   90.00
#
_symmetry.space_group_name_H-M   'P 1'
#
loop_
_entity.id
_entity.type
_entity.pdbx_description
1 polymer ?
#
loop_
_entity_poly.entity_id
_entity_poly.type
_entity_poly.pdbx_seq_one_letter_code
_entity_poly.pdbx_strand_id
1 'polypeptide(L)'
;MAETPHSTSIITALAALPEFLRKSMLTRRLAEFYSMPPDEQREVIDGALAAAPTIPFDDLERLLRTWLVAVCALPEDRRRHMFAAYAAGICASPERLAALNVDGMLGALLSLGEAERAAIARSAGEAIAASPERCRRTLMLLIPKNARAHVGA
;
A
#
# COMPACT_ATOMS: atom_id res chain seq x y z
N MET A 1 8.03 6.81 26.55
CA MET A 1 8.82 5.85 25.77
C MET A 1 7.84 5.17 24.85
N ALA A 2 7.84 5.49 23.56
CA ALA A 2 6.89 4.91 22.62
C ALA A 2 7.38 3.51 22.23
N GLU A 3 6.64 2.48 22.64
CA GLU A 3 6.82 1.13 22.11
C GLU A 3 6.61 1.20 20.60
N THR A 4 7.67 0.97 19.82
CA THR A 4 7.54 0.86 18.37
C THR A 4 6.61 -0.32 18.11
N PRO A 5 5.47 -0.13 17.42
CA PRO A 5 4.58 -1.24 17.09
C PRO A 5 5.42 -2.32 16.41
N HIS A 6 5.28 -3.58 16.82
CA HIS A 6 6.09 -4.69 16.29
C HIS A 6 6.12 -4.74 14.76
N SER A 7 5.01 -4.35 14.13
CA SER A 7 4.82 -4.18 12.68
C SER A 7 5.81 -3.19 12.04
N THR A 8 6.18 -2.12 12.74
CA THR A 8 7.09 -1.06 12.27
C THR A 8 8.50 -1.60 12.04
N SER A 9 8.97 -2.44 12.98
CA SER A 9 10.27 -3.09 12.89
C SER A 9 10.34 -4.07 11.70
N ILE A 10 9.24 -4.77 11.43
CA ILE A 10 9.17 -5.77 10.36
C ILE A 10 9.20 -5.10 8.97
N ILE A 11 8.41 -4.05 8.74
CA ILE A 11 8.37 -3.37 7.42
C ILE A 11 9.73 -2.72 7.11
N THR A 12 10.37 -2.12 8.12
CA THR A 12 11.72 -1.55 8.00
C THR A 12 12.75 -2.63 7.66
N ALA A 13 12.70 -3.79 8.33
CA ALA A 13 13.58 -4.91 8.03
C ALA A 13 13.36 -5.46 6.61
N LEU A 14 12.10 -5.55 6.14
CA LEU A 14 11.78 -6.03 4.79
C LEU A 14 12.37 -5.13 3.70
N ALA A 15 12.40 -3.81 3.92
CA ALA A 15 12.93 -2.84 2.95
C ALA A 15 14.44 -3.06 2.67
N ALA A 16 15.20 -3.52 3.68
CA ALA A 16 16.63 -3.78 3.59
C ALA A 16 16.99 -5.16 2.98
N LEU A 17 16.02 -6.06 2.79
CA LEU A 17 16.29 -7.41 2.29
C LEU A 17 16.61 -7.44 0.78
N PRO A 18 17.43 -8.41 0.32
CA PRO A 18 17.57 -8.73 -1.10
C PRO A 18 16.22 -9.05 -1.76
N GLU A 19 16.09 -8.76 -3.05
CA GLU A 19 14.82 -8.82 -3.78
C GLU A 19 14.11 -10.19 -3.67
N PHE A 20 14.84 -11.30 -3.86
CA PHE A 20 14.26 -12.64 -3.77
C PHE A 20 13.66 -12.94 -2.39
N LEU A 21 14.37 -12.58 -1.32
CA LEU A 21 13.89 -12.78 0.06
C LEU A 21 12.74 -11.83 0.38
N ARG A 22 12.79 -10.60 -0.11
CA ARG A 22 11.71 -9.64 0.06
C ARG A 22 10.42 -10.13 -0.60
N LYS A 23 10.51 -10.63 -1.83
CA LYS A 23 9.36 -11.15 -2.58
C LYS A 23 8.72 -12.36 -1.90
N SER A 24 9.52 -13.33 -1.44
CA SER A 24 9.00 -14.51 -0.74
C SER A 24 8.35 -14.14 0.60
N MET A 25 8.97 -13.25 1.38
CA MET A 25 8.43 -12.78 2.65
C MET A 25 7.13 -11.97 2.47
N LEU A 26 7.08 -11.06 1.48
CA LEU A 26 5.87 -10.28 1.19
C LEU A 26 4.72 -11.17 0.72
N THR A 27 5.00 -12.15 -0.16
CA THR A 27 3.98 -13.09 -0.62
C THR A 27 3.39 -13.89 0.54
N ARG A 28 4.25 -14.37 1.45
CA ARG A 28 3.82 -15.05 2.67
C ARG A 28 2.97 -14.15 3.56
N ARG A 29 3.40 -12.90 3.80
CA ARG A 29 2.66 -11.92 4.61
C ARG A 29 1.31 -11.58 4.01
N LEU A 30 1.21 -11.47 2.68
CA LEU A 30 -0.07 -11.28 1.99
C LEU A 30 -0.99 -12.49 2.22
N ALA A 31 -0.48 -13.72 2.14
CA ALA A 31 -1.28 -14.91 2.41
C ALA A 31 -1.77 -14.98 3.88
N GLU A 32 -0.90 -14.62 4.82
CA GLU A 32 -1.24 -14.52 6.25
C GLU A 32 -2.32 -13.45 6.48
N PHE A 33 -2.20 -12.29 5.85
CA PHE A 33 -3.17 -11.18 5.95
C PHE A 33 -4.61 -11.62 5.64
N TYR A 34 -4.83 -12.39 4.57
CA TYR A 34 -6.18 -12.86 4.23
C TYR A 34 -6.73 -13.96 5.16
N SER A 35 -5.88 -14.52 6.02
CA SER A 35 -6.29 -15.49 7.04
C SER A 35 -6.58 -14.83 8.40
N MET A 36 -6.26 -13.54 8.56
CA MET A 36 -6.46 -12.79 9.80
C MET A 36 -7.90 -12.26 9.94
N PRO A 37 -8.41 -12.10 11.18
CA PRO A 37 -9.65 -11.38 11.42
C PRO A 37 -9.54 -9.89 11.06
N PRO A 38 -10.67 -9.18 10.84
CA PRO A 38 -10.66 -7.79 10.37
C PRO A 38 -9.89 -6.81 11.26
N ASP A 39 -9.93 -6.98 12.58
CA ASP A 39 -9.20 -6.10 13.51
C ASP A 39 -7.69 -6.26 13.38
N GLU A 40 -7.19 -7.49 13.25
CA GLU A 40 -5.76 -7.76 13.00
C GLU A 40 -5.32 -7.26 11.62
N GLN A 41 -6.16 -7.41 10.59
CA GLN A 41 -5.89 -6.84 9.26
C GLN A 41 -5.71 -5.33 9.35
N ARG A 42 -6.58 -4.64 10.11
CA ARG A 42 -6.46 -3.19 10.33
C ARG A 42 -5.15 -2.84 11.02
N GLU A 43 -4.74 -3.58 12.05
CA GLU A 43 -3.46 -3.36 12.73
C GLU A 43 -2.26 -3.52 11.81
N VAL A 44 -2.31 -4.49 10.88
CA VAL A 44 -1.26 -4.67 9.85
C VAL A 44 -1.18 -3.46 8.92
N ILE A 45 -2.33 -2.98 8.42
CA ILE A 45 -2.37 -1.78 7.57
C ILE A 45 -1.87 -0.55 8.33
N ASP A 46 -2.31 -0.39 9.57
CA ASP A 46 -1.90 0.74 10.41
C ASP A 46 -0.40 0.74 10.67
N GLY A 47 0.15 -0.43 11.00
CA GLY A 47 1.59 -0.62 11.17
C GLY A 47 2.37 -0.31 9.88
N ALA A 48 1.88 -0.73 8.72
CA ALA A 48 2.54 -0.43 7.44
C ALA A 48 2.53 1.07 7.13
N LEU A 49 1.38 1.73 7.30
CA LEU A 49 1.26 3.18 7.09
C LEU A 49 2.09 4.00 8.09
N ALA A 50 2.22 3.54 9.33
CA ALA A 50 3.06 4.18 10.34
C ALA A 50 4.57 3.99 10.08
N ALA A 51 4.95 2.84 9.53
CA ALA A 51 6.34 2.54 9.22
C ALA A 51 6.85 3.25 7.96
N ALA A 52 6.01 3.37 6.92
CA ALA A 52 6.44 3.86 5.62
C ALA A 52 7.23 5.19 5.66
N PRO A 53 6.82 6.24 6.41
CA PRO A 53 7.55 7.51 6.47
C PRO A 53 8.92 7.42 7.16
N THR A 54 9.18 6.33 7.90
CA THR A 54 10.45 6.13 8.63
C THR A 54 11.53 5.46 7.79
N ILE A 55 11.16 4.92 6.63
CA ILE A 55 12.04 4.17 5.73
C ILE A 55 12.68 5.14 4.73
N PRO A 56 14.00 5.04 4.45
CA PRO A 56 14.63 5.82 3.38
C PRO A 56 13.89 5.66 2.07
N PHE A 57 13.72 6.76 1.32
CA PHE A 57 12.83 6.76 0.14
C PHE A 57 13.20 5.68 -0.89
N ASP A 58 14.48 5.50 -1.20
CA ASP A 58 14.93 4.47 -2.17
C ASP A 58 14.61 3.03 -1.70
N ASP A 59 14.60 2.79 -0.39
CA ASP A 59 14.24 1.50 0.18
C ASP A 59 12.73 1.30 0.14
N LEU A 60 11.97 2.35 0.46
CA LEU A 60 10.52 2.37 0.40
C LEU A 60 10.01 2.17 -1.02
N GLU A 61 10.59 2.86 -2.02
CA GLU A 61 10.20 2.74 -3.42
C GLU A 61 10.41 1.30 -3.91
N ARG A 62 11.58 0.71 -3.62
CA ARG A 62 11.86 -0.69 -3.97
C ARG A 62 10.91 -1.64 -3.24
N LEU A 63 10.61 -1.41 -1.96
CA LEU A 63 9.67 -2.22 -1.19
C LEU A 63 8.27 -2.15 -1.78
N LEU A 64 7.79 -0.94 -2.09
CA LEU A 64 6.50 -0.69 -2.71
C LEU A 64 6.40 -1.39 -4.05
N ARG A 65 7.42 -1.29 -4.91
CA ARG A 65 7.45 -2.00 -6.19
C ARG A 65 7.29 -3.50 -6.00
N THR A 66 8.06 -4.12 -5.10
CA THR A 66 7.94 -5.56 -4.83
C THR A 66 6.55 -5.92 -4.30
N TRP A 67 5.98 -5.06 -3.43
CA TRP A 67 4.64 -5.24 -2.90
C TRP A 67 3.57 -5.15 -3.99
N LEU A 68 3.66 -4.18 -4.91
CA LEU A 68 2.73 -4.04 -6.04
C LEU A 68 2.76 -5.26 -6.96
N VAL A 69 3.95 -5.80 -7.27
CA VAL A 69 4.09 -7.04 -8.05
C VAL A 69 3.42 -8.21 -7.32
N ALA A 70 3.65 -8.35 -6.01
CA ALA A 70 3.07 -9.42 -5.22
C ALA A 70 1.54 -9.30 -5.12
N VAL A 71 1.01 -8.08 -4.97
CA VAL A 71 -0.44 -7.82 -4.99
C VAL A 71 -1.03 -8.09 -6.37
N CYS A 72 -0.36 -7.71 -7.45
CA CYS A 72 -0.84 -7.95 -8.80
C CYS A 72 -1.06 -9.45 -9.09
N ALA A 73 -0.24 -10.32 -8.51
CA ALA A 73 -0.37 -11.78 -8.63
C ALA A 73 -1.57 -12.37 -7.87
N LEU A 74 -2.24 -11.59 -7.02
CA LEU A 74 -3.44 -12.04 -6.30
C LEU A 74 -4.67 -12.03 -7.20
N PRO A 75 -5.70 -12.86 -6.92
CA PRO A 75 -7.02 -12.75 -7.54
C PRO A 75 -7.63 -11.36 -7.34
N GLU A 76 -8.51 -10.95 -8.26
CA GLU A 76 -9.09 -9.61 -8.29
C GLU A 76 -9.78 -9.20 -6.99
N ASP A 77 -10.60 -10.09 -6.39
CA ASP A 77 -11.27 -9.80 -5.12
C ASP A 77 -10.30 -9.52 -3.98
N ARG A 78 -9.19 -10.26 -3.94
CA ARG A 78 -8.13 -10.03 -2.94
C ARG A 78 -7.43 -8.71 -3.18
N ARG A 79 -7.10 -8.37 -4.44
CA ARG A 79 -6.52 -7.05 -4.77
C ARG A 79 -7.44 -5.91 -4.35
N ARG A 80 -8.73 -5.98 -4.69
CA ARG A 80 -9.74 -5.01 -4.27
C ARG A 80 -9.78 -4.86 -2.75
N HIS A 81 -9.85 -5.97 -2.03
CA HIS A 81 -9.87 -5.97 -0.56
C HIS A 81 -8.63 -5.29 0.03
N MET A 82 -7.45 -5.60 -0.51
CA MET A 82 -6.20 -4.96 -0.08
C MET A 82 -6.21 -3.44 -0.27
N PHE A 83 -6.60 -2.96 -1.45
CA PHE A 83 -6.67 -1.51 -1.70
C PHE A 83 -7.76 -0.84 -0.86
N ALA A 84 -8.89 -1.49 -0.62
CA ALA A 84 -9.94 -0.98 0.25
C ALA A 84 -9.46 -0.86 1.71
N ALA A 85 -8.68 -1.83 2.20
CA ALA A 85 -8.11 -1.79 3.54
C ALA A 85 -7.12 -0.62 3.70
N TYR A 86 -6.24 -0.39 2.72
CA TYR A 86 -5.36 0.79 2.71
C TYR A 86 -6.14 2.11 2.61
N ALA A 87 -7.16 2.19 1.75
CA ALA A 87 -8.01 3.38 1.64
C ALA A 87 -8.68 3.72 2.98
N ALA A 88 -9.23 2.72 3.67
CA ALA A 88 -9.82 2.88 4.99
C ALA A 88 -8.79 3.36 6.03
N GLY A 89 -7.61 2.75 6.07
CA GLY A 89 -6.52 3.16 6.97
C GLY A 89 -6.05 4.60 6.74
N ILE A 90 -5.87 4.99 5.48
CA ILE A 90 -5.52 6.37 5.11
C ILE A 90 -6.63 7.35 5.50
N CYS A 91 -7.89 6.98 5.33
CA CYS A 91 -9.01 7.84 5.74
C CYS A 91 -9.15 8.00 7.26
N ALA A 92 -8.71 7.01 8.03
CA ALA A 92 -8.64 7.08 9.48
C ALA A 92 -7.46 7.94 9.96
N SER A 93 -6.32 7.89 9.26
CA SER A 93 -5.10 8.64 9.58
C SER A 93 -4.48 9.31 8.34
N PRO A 94 -5.11 10.38 7.80
CA PRO A 94 -4.69 11.04 6.55
C PRO A 94 -3.25 11.54 6.57
N GLU A 95 -2.77 11.96 7.74
CA GLU A 95 -1.43 12.45 7.98
C GLU A 95 -0.33 11.43 7.63
N ARG A 96 -0.64 10.13 7.68
CA ARG A 96 0.33 9.07 7.34
C ARG A 96 0.67 9.06 5.86
N LEU A 97 -0.32 9.33 4.99
CA LEU A 97 -0.07 9.47 3.55
C LEU A 97 0.52 10.84 3.22
N ALA A 98 0.12 11.90 3.93
CA ALA A 98 0.68 13.24 3.73
C ALA A 98 2.17 13.31 4.07
N ALA A 99 2.65 12.47 4.99
CA ALA A 99 4.06 12.34 5.32
C ALA A 99 4.90 11.60 4.26
N LEU A 100 4.25 11.00 3.25
CA LEU A 100 4.92 10.27 2.18
C LEU A 100 5.09 11.14 0.93
N ASN A 101 6.20 10.94 0.22
CA ASN A 101 6.36 11.47 -1.11
C ASN A 101 5.56 10.62 -2.12
N VAL A 102 4.24 10.86 -2.19
CA VAL A 102 3.32 10.09 -3.05
C VAL A 102 3.67 10.24 -4.53
N ASP A 103 4.16 11.41 -4.94
CA ASP A 103 4.67 11.64 -6.30
C ASP A 103 5.86 10.75 -6.62
N GLY A 104 6.80 10.61 -5.68
CA GLY A 104 7.91 9.67 -5.80
C GLY A 104 7.44 8.21 -5.85
N MET A 105 6.46 7.84 -5.01
CA MET A 105 5.89 6.49 -5.00
C MET A 105 5.18 6.11 -6.31
N LEU A 106 4.72 7.09 -7.10
CA LEU A 106 4.18 6.84 -8.43
C LEU A 106 5.23 6.20 -9.36
N GLY A 107 6.51 6.51 -9.17
CA GLY A 107 7.63 5.88 -9.88
C GLY A 107 7.61 4.35 -9.78
N ALA A 108 7.33 3.82 -8.58
CA ALA A 108 7.20 2.38 -8.37
C ALA A 108 6.07 1.76 -9.20
N LEU A 109 4.91 2.41 -9.28
CA LEU A 109 3.77 1.96 -10.10
C LEU A 109 4.09 2.03 -11.61
N LEU A 110 4.72 3.12 -12.05
CA LEU A 110 5.08 3.32 -13.45
C LEU A 110 6.18 2.37 -13.93
N SER A 111 6.99 1.86 -13.01
CA SER A 111 8.03 0.85 -13.31
C SER A 111 7.49 -0.56 -13.59
N LEU A 112 6.20 -0.80 -13.36
CA LEU A 112 5.55 -2.10 -13.62
C LEU A 112 5.23 -2.30 -15.10
N GLY A 113 5.03 -3.55 -15.51
CA GLY A 113 4.53 -3.88 -16.84
C GLY A 113 3.12 -3.30 -17.07
N GLU A 114 2.74 -3.10 -18.33
CA GLU A 114 1.47 -2.46 -18.68
C GLU A 114 0.25 -3.20 -18.10
N ALA A 115 0.22 -4.53 -18.20
CA ALA A 115 -0.86 -5.34 -17.66
C ALA A 115 -0.93 -5.26 -16.12
N GLU A 116 0.22 -5.27 -15.44
CA GLU A 116 0.30 -5.15 -13.99
C GLU A 116 -0.18 -3.79 -13.52
N ARG A 117 0.32 -2.73 -14.17
CA ARG A 117 -0.08 -1.35 -13.90
C ARG A 117 -1.59 -1.18 -14.09
N ALA A 118 -2.17 -1.70 -15.16
CA ALA A 118 -3.60 -1.63 -15.43
C ALA A 118 -4.43 -2.38 -14.37
N ALA A 119 -3.98 -3.56 -13.92
CA ALA A 119 -4.67 -4.34 -12.89
C ALA A 119 -4.64 -3.63 -11.52
N ILE A 120 -3.50 -3.07 -11.14
CA ILE A 120 -3.31 -2.29 -9.91
C ILE A 120 -4.15 -1.01 -9.96
N ALA A 121 -4.03 -0.24 -11.04
CA ALA A 121 -4.79 0.99 -11.27
C ALA A 121 -6.30 0.78 -11.10
N ARG A 122 -6.83 -0.26 -11.76
CA ARG A 122 -8.25 -0.61 -11.70
C ARG A 122 -8.67 -0.98 -10.28
N SER A 123 -7.89 -1.84 -9.61
CA SER A 123 -8.22 -2.29 -8.25
C SER A 123 -8.20 -1.12 -7.25
N ALA A 124 -7.23 -0.21 -7.38
CA ALA A 124 -7.14 1.00 -6.55
C ALA A 124 -8.29 1.97 -6.84
N GLY A 125 -8.60 2.21 -8.12
CA GLY A 125 -9.72 3.05 -8.55
C GLY A 125 -11.07 2.55 -8.04
N GLU A 126 -11.32 1.25 -8.16
CA GLU A 126 -12.52 0.60 -7.63
C GLU A 126 -12.64 0.77 -6.09
N ALA A 127 -11.53 0.59 -5.36
CA ALA A 127 -11.51 0.78 -3.92
C ALA A 127 -11.81 2.24 -3.50
N ILE A 128 -11.24 3.21 -4.21
CA ILE A 128 -11.50 4.64 -3.97
C ILE A 128 -12.96 4.98 -4.30
N ALA A 129 -13.49 4.44 -5.41
CA ALA A 129 -14.87 4.68 -5.83
C ALA A 129 -15.89 4.07 -4.86
N ALA A 130 -15.60 2.90 -4.29
CA ALA A 130 -16.41 2.22 -3.29
C ALA A 130 -16.30 2.82 -1.88
N SER A 131 -15.32 3.70 -1.65
CA SER A 131 -15.12 4.32 -0.34
C SER A 131 -16.22 5.36 -0.02
N PRO A 132 -16.58 5.57 1.26
CA PRO A 132 -17.54 6.60 1.66
C PRO A 132 -17.13 7.99 1.14
N GLU A 133 -18.09 8.85 0.84
CA GLU A 133 -17.82 10.14 0.17
C GLU A 133 -16.77 10.98 0.89
N ARG A 134 -16.84 11.06 2.22
CA ARG A 134 -15.84 11.76 3.06
C ARG A 134 -14.44 11.18 2.84
N CYS A 135 -14.31 9.87 2.85
CA CYS A 135 -13.04 9.17 2.64
C CYS A 135 -12.51 9.41 1.22
N ARG A 136 -13.38 9.27 0.21
CA ARG A 136 -13.03 9.54 -1.19
C ARG A 136 -12.52 10.97 -1.39
N ARG A 137 -13.17 11.98 -0.78
CA ARG A 137 -12.70 13.38 -0.80
C ARG A 137 -11.31 13.52 -0.18
N THR A 138 -11.06 12.88 0.96
CA THR A 138 -9.74 12.89 1.60
C THR A 138 -8.67 12.26 0.70
N LEU A 139 -8.92 11.07 0.16
CA LEU A 139 -8.00 10.40 -0.77
C LEU A 139 -7.71 11.28 -2.00
N MET A 140 -8.73 11.92 -2.55
CA MET A 140 -8.63 12.86 -3.67
C MET A 140 -7.96 14.19 -3.31
N LEU A 141 -7.62 14.47 -2.05
CA LEU A 141 -6.77 15.61 -1.69
C LEU A 141 -5.31 15.18 -1.56
N LEU A 142 -5.06 13.96 -1.08
CA LEU A 142 -3.72 13.44 -0.81
C LEU A 142 -3.05 12.82 -2.03
N ILE A 143 -3.81 12.24 -2.95
CA ILE A 143 -3.27 11.64 -4.17
C ILE A 143 -2.93 12.76 -5.17
N PRO A 144 -1.68 12.87 -5.64
CA PRO A 144 -1.27 13.85 -6.64
C PRO A 144 -2.05 13.74 -7.95
N LYS A 145 -2.23 14.86 -8.68
CA LYS A 145 -3.08 14.92 -9.89
C LYS A 145 -2.58 14.00 -11.03
N ASN A 146 -1.27 13.95 -11.23
CA ASN A 146 -0.58 13.00 -12.11
C ASN A 146 -0.89 11.54 -11.73
N ALA A 147 -0.92 11.20 -10.44
CA ALA A 147 -1.26 9.85 -10.00
C ALA A 147 -2.74 9.50 -10.25
N ARG A 148 -3.66 10.47 -10.11
CA ARG A 148 -5.11 10.28 -10.37
C ARG A 148 -5.41 9.82 -11.80
N ALA A 149 -4.68 10.36 -12.78
CA ALA A 149 -4.82 9.97 -14.18
C ALA A 149 -4.58 8.46 -14.41
N HIS A 150 -3.84 7.81 -13.51
CA HIS A 150 -3.53 6.39 -13.60
C HIS A 150 -4.52 5.50 -12.85
N VAL A 151 -5.26 6.01 -11.86
CA VAL A 151 -6.21 5.22 -11.06
C VAL A 151 -7.68 5.42 -11.46
N GLY A 152 -7.94 6.16 -12.55
CA GLY A 152 -9.30 6.39 -13.07
C GLY A 152 -10.20 7.17 -12.10
N ALA A 153 -9.60 7.98 -11.23
CA ALA A 153 -10.28 8.79 -10.22
C ALA A 153 -10.33 10.27 -10.62
#